data_AF-A0A9E4SIG0-F1
#
_entry.id   AF-A0A9E4SIG0-F1
#
_cell.length_a   1.000
_cell.length_b   1.000
_cell.length_c   1.000
_cell.angle_alpha   90.00
_cell.angle_beta   90.00
_cell.angle_gamma   90.00
#
_symmetry.space_group_name_H-M   'P 1'
#
loop_
_entity.id
_entity.type
_entity.pdbx_description
1 polymer ?
#
loop_
_entity_poly.entity_id
_entity_poly.type
_entity_poly.pdbx_seq_one_letter_code
_entity_poly.pdbx_strand_id
1 'polypeptide(L)'
;MGQLVRQGQLQMNLGFAEPRLLALLVLIPFLAATPLWAAWTRQPASMRYAYNLLVGDQRRSWRLLMRGSLPVLRFLALILIILAIARPQIGEARQIVESEGIDIAMALDISGSMASLDF
;
A
#
# COMPACT_ATOMS: atom_id res chain seq x y z
N MET A 1 -8.88 -4.22 -45.67
CA MET A 1 -8.96 -2.78 -45.36
C MET A 1 -9.55 -2.56 -43.95
N GLY A 2 -9.00 -3.21 -42.92
CA GLY A 2 -9.65 -3.29 -41.59
C GLY A 2 -8.73 -3.59 -40.42
N GLN A 3 -7.41 -3.39 -40.54
CA GLN A 3 -6.46 -3.64 -39.44
C GLN A 3 -5.68 -2.41 -38.97
N LEU A 4 -5.88 -1.23 -39.56
CA LEU A 4 -5.07 -0.03 -39.26
C LEU A 4 -5.63 0.86 -38.13
N VAL A 5 -6.77 0.51 -37.53
CA VAL A 5 -7.45 1.39 -36.54
C VAL A 5 -7.15 1.00 -35.08
N ARG A 6 -6.28 0.01 -34.82
CA ARG A 6 -5.99 -0.49 -33.45
C ARG A 6 -4.81 0.19 -32.74
N GLN A 7 -4.32 1.33 -33.20
CA GLN A 7 -3.11 1.99 -32.67
C GLN A 7 -3.42 3.19 -31.76
N GLY A 8 -4.15 2.92 -30.67
CA GLY A 8 -4.46 3.94 -29.65
C GLY A 8 -4.68 3.33 -28.27
N GLN A 9 -4.11 2.16 -27.99
CA GLN A 9 -4.23 1.54 -26.68
C GLN A 9 -3.02 1.94 -25.86
N LEU A 10 -3.20 2.95 -25.01
CA LEU A 10 -2.26 3.29 -23.93
C LEU A 10 -2.12 2.04 -23.05
N GLN A 11 -1.10 1.23 -23.32
CA GLN A 11 -0.78 0.09 -22.47
C GLN A 11 -0.15 0.64 -21.20
N MET A 12 -0.98 0.77 -20.17
CA MET A 12 -0.55 1.15 -18.83
C MET A 12 0.18 -0.05 -18.21
N ASN A 13 1.49 0.08 -18.02
CA ASN A 13 2.27 -0.93 -17.33
C ASN A 13 2.38 -0.58 -15.84
N LEU A 14 1.93 -1.49 -14.99
CA LEU A 14 2.10 -1.38 -13.54
C LEU A 14 3.43 -2.03 -13.16
N GLY A 15 4.35 -1.22 -12.64
CA GLY A 15 5.66 -1.66 -12.18
C GLY A 15 5.98 -1.15 -10.78
N PHE A 16 7.04 -1.68 -10.20
CA PHE A 16 7.64 -1.13 -8.98
C PHE A 16 9.06 -0.69 -9.31
N ALA A 17 9.49 0.46 -8.79
CA ALA A 17 10.87 0.90 -8.95
C ALA A 17 11.84 -0.05 -8.23
N GLU A 18 11.45 -0.52 -7.05
CA GLU A 18 12.27 -1.38 -6.19
C GLU A 18 11.51 -2.67 -5.80
N PRO A 19 11.30 -3.60 -6.76
CA PRO A 19 10.48 -4.79 -6.52
C PRO A 19 11.07 -5.74 -5.46
N ARG A 20 12.38 -5.65 -5.21
CA ARG A 20 13.08 -6.48 -4.20
C ARG A 20 12.55 -6.23 -2.78
N LEU A 21 12.05 -5.02 -2.50
CA LEU A 21 11.51 -4.67 -1.19
C LEU A 21 10.21 -5.41 -0.88
N LEU A 22 9.48 -5.91 -1.88
CA LEU A 22 8.30 -6.74 -1.67
C LEU A 22 8.65 -8.07 -0.98
N ALA A 23 9.91 -8.51 -1.03
CA ALA A 23 10.36 -9.69 -0.27
C ALA A 23 10.16 -9.52 1.26
N LEU A 24 10.11 -8.28 1.77
CA LEU A 24 9.80 -8.00 3.17
C LEU A 24 8.39 -8.46 3.58
N LEU A 25 7.46 -8.59 2.63
CA LEU A 25 6.13 -9.12 2.91
C LEU A 25 6.17 -10.56 3.43
N VAL A 26 7.21 -11.33 3.09
CA VAL A 26 7.42 -12.71 3.61
C VAL A 26 7.69 -12.72 5.11
N LEU A 27 8.21 -11.62 5.68
CA LEU A 27 8.45 -11.51 7.12
C LEU A 27 7.14 -11.32 7.91
N ILE A 28 6.09 -10.76 7.28
CA ILE A 28 4.80 -10.49 7.93
C ILE A 28 4.13 -11.75 8.50
N PRO A 29 3.98 -12.87 7.77
CA PRO A 29 3.38 -14.08 8.34
C PRO A 29 4.20 -14.62 9.52
N PHE A 30 5.53 -14.49 9.51
CA PHE A 30 6.38 -14.89 10.64
C PHE A 30 6.12 -14.02 11.88
N LEU A 31 6.00 -12.70 11.69
CA LEU A 31 5.65 -11.78 12.77
C LEU A 31 4.23 -11.99 13.28
N ALA A 32 3.28 -12.25 12.38
CA ALA A 32 1.88 -12.51 12.68
C ALA A 32 1.67 -13.88 13.37
N ALA A 33 2.54 -14.85 13.11
CA ALA A 33 2.50 -16.16 13.77
C ALA A 33 2.60 -16.02 15.29
N THR A 34 3.35 -15.06 15.83
CA THR A 34 3.50 -14.89 17.28
C THR A 34 2.19 -14.53 18.00
N PRO A 35 1.42 -13.48 17.63
CA PRO A 35 0.13 -13.21 18.24
C PRO A 35 -0.95 -14.22 17.82
N LEU A 36 -0.92 -14.77 16.60
CA LEU A 36 -1.88 -15.79 16.16
C LEU A 36 -1.71 -17.09 16.95
N TRP A 37 -0.48 -17.55 17.11
CA TRP A 37 -0.17 -18.74 17.87
C TRP A 37 -0.41 -18.53 19.36
N ALA A 38 -0.08 -17.36 19.90
CA ALA A 38 -0.47 -17.00 21.25
C ALA A 38 -2.01 -17.01 21.39
N ALA A 39 -2.76 -16.38 20.49
CA ALA A 39 -4.22 -16.36 20.55
C ALA A 39 -4.86 -17.75 20.43
N TRP A 40 -4.24 -18.67 19.68
CA TRP A 40 -4.68 -20.06 19.53
C TRP A 40 -4.29 -20.91 20.76
N THR A 41 -3.06 -20.79 21.25
CA THR A 41 -2.53 -21.59 22.38
C THR A 41 -2.94 -21.06 23.74
N ARG A 42 -3.48 -19.83 23.81
CA ARG A 42 -4.29 -19.40 24.95
C ARG A 42 -5.50 -20.34 24.99
N GLN A 43 -5.36 -21.44 25.73
CA GLN A 43 -6.52 -21.98 26.44
C GLN A 43 -7.19 -20.80 27.15
N PRO A 44 -8.53 -20.78 27.32
CA PRO A 44 -9.16 -19.87 28.25
C PRO A 44 -8.61 -20.22 29.65
N ALA A 45 -7.40 -19.74 29.93
CA ALA A 45 -6.61 -20.03 31.10
C ALA A 45 -7.34 -19.33 32.20
N SER A 46 -8.33 -20.03 32.78
CA SER A 46 -8.82 -20.05 34.16
C SER A 46 -8.85 -18.75 34.96
N MET A 47 -8.70 -17.62 34.31
CA MET A 47 -9.07 -16.29 34.73
C MET A 47 -10.42 -16.00 34.06
N ARG A 48 -11.34 -16.96 34.24
CA ARG A 48 -12.65 -16.63 34.80
C ARG A 48 -12.34 -15.81 36.05
N TYR A 49 -12.07 -14.53 35.86
CA TYR A 49 -12.11 -13.55 36.91
C TYR A 49 -13.43 -13.84 37.64
N ALA A 50 -13.35 -14.21 38.90
CA ALA A 50 -14.48 -14.38 39.81
C ALA A 50 -15.14 -13.01 40.09
N TYR A 51 -15.45 -12.28 39.02
CA TYR A 51 -16.08 -10.96 38.97
C TYR A 51 -17.35 -11.02 38.12
N ASN A 52 -17.49 -11.99 37.22
CA ASN A 52 -18.68 -12.15 36.39
C ASN A 52 -19.92 -12.62 37.18
N LEU A 53 -19.79 -12.92 38.48
CA LEU A 53 -20.92 -13.13 39.38
C LEU A 53 -21.39 -11.85 40.11
N LEU A 54 -20.66 -10.73 40.00
CA LEU A 54 -20.93 -9.51 40.76
C LEU A 54 -21.23 -8.27 39.91
N VAL A 55 -21.02 -8.30 38.60
CA VAL A 55 -21.33 -7.15 37.75
C VAL A 55 -22.25 -7.54 36.61
N GLY A 56 -23.50 -7.10 36.76
CA GLY A 56 -24.55 -7.23 35.78
C GLY A 56 -24.15 -6.67 34.43
N ASP A 57 -24.62 -7.38 33.40
CA ASP A 57 -24.70 -7.04 31.98
C ASP A 57 -23.91 -5.78 31.54
N GLN A 58 -22.57 -5.87 31.59
CA GLN A 58 -21.71 -4.85 30.99
C GLN A 58 -21.72 -5.07 29.48
N ARG A 59 -22.60 -4.33 28.79
CA ARG A 59 -22.65 -4.20 27.33
C ARG A 59 -21.22 -4.15 26.79
N ARG A 60 -20.86 -5.08 25.90
CA ARG A 60 -19.54 -5.12 25.24
C ARG A 60 -19.20 -3.74 24.69
N SER A 61 -18.32 -3.01 25.38
CA SER A 61 -17.92 -1.66 24.99
C SER A 61 -17.19 -1.73 23.64
N TRP A 62 -17.43 -0.76 22.75
CA TRP A 62 -16.71 -0.61 21.48
C TRP A 62 -15.18 -0.69 21.64
N ARG A 63 -14.67 -0.27 22.79
CA ARG A 63 -13.24 -0.37 23.17
C ARG A 63 -12.73 -1.82 23.21
N LEU A 64 -13.57 -2.77 23.58
CA LEU A 64 -13.23 -4.20 23.62
C LEU A 64 -13.15 -4.79 22.21
N LEU A 65 -14.02 -4.35 21.29
CA LEU A 65 -13.93 -4.71 19.86
C LEU A 65 -12.66 -4.14 19.22
N MET A 66 -12.32 -2.87 19.49
CA MET A 66 -11.13 -2.22 18.92
C MET A 66 -9.81 -2.83 19.41
N ARG A 67 -9.78 -3.40 20.61
CA ARG A 67 -8.59 -4.12 21.10
C ARG A 67 -8.26 -5.34 20.24
N GLY A 68 -9.28 -6.05 19.73
CA GLY A 68 -9.10 -7.22 18.87
C GLY A 68 -8.65 -6.87 17.44
N SER A 69 -9.04 -5.69 16.93
CA SER A 69 -8.67 -5.24 15.58
C SER A 69 -7.31 -4.55 15.50
N LEU A 70 -6.75 -4.11 16.63
CA LEU A 70 -5.47 -3.39 16.69
C LEU A 70 -4.28 -4.16 16.06
N PRO A 71 -4.11 -5.47 16.28
CA PRO A 71 -3.07 -6.25 15.61
C PRO A 71 -3.24 -6.27 14.08
N VAL A 72 -4.47 -6.42 13.60
CA VAL A 72 -4.78 -6.43 12.15
C VAL A 72 -4.41 -5.10 11.52
N LEU A 73 -4.79 -3.99 12.17
CA LEU A 73 -4.48 -2.65 11.69
C LEU A 73 -2.96 -2.39 11.62
N ARG A 74 -2.19 -2.90 12.59
CA ARG A 74 -0.72 -2.81 12.58
C ARG A 74 -0.10 -3.55 11.39
N PHE A 75 -0.54 -4.78 11.12
CA PHE A 75 -0.05 -5.53 9.96
C PHE A 75 -0.46 -4.88 8.64
N LEU A 76 -1.68 -4.36 8.55
CA LEU A 76 -2.12 -3.61 7.38
C LEU A 76 -1.25 -2.36 7.14
N ALA A 77 -0.97 -1.59 8.20
CA ALA A 77 -0.09 -0.43 8.11
C ALA A 77 1.32 -0.83 7.63
N LEU A 78 1.89 -1.92 8.14
CA LEU A 78 3.19 -2.43 7.69
C LEU A 78 3.17 -2.84 6.21
N ILE A 79 2.13 -3.53 5.74
CA ILE A 79 1.96 -3.88 4.34
C ILE A 79 1.94 -2.61 3.48
N LEU A 80 1.13 -1.62 3.85
CA LEU A 80 1.02 -0.36 3.12
C LEU A 80 2.34 0.40 3.05
N ILE A 81 3.11 0.41 4.15
CA ILE A 81 4.45 1.02 4.18
C ILE A 81 5.39 0.29 3.21
N ILE A 82 5.43 -1.05 3.23
CA ILE A 82 6.28 -1.83 2.32
C ILE A 82 5.90 -1.56 0.86
N LEU A 83 4.60 -1.53 0.54
CA LEU A 83 4.11 -1.19 -0.79
C LEU A 83 4.50 0.24 -1.20
N ALA A 84 4.38 1.21 -0.29
CA ALA A 84 4.74 2.60 -0.57
C ALA A 84 6.24 2.76 -0.86
N ILE A 85 7.11 2.10 -0.07
CA ILE A 85 8.57 2.16 -0.26
C ILE A 85 9.00 1.37 -1.50
N ALA A 86 8.27 0.33 -1.91
CA ALA A 86 8.51 -0.35 -3.20
C ALA A 86 8.26 0.57 -4.42
N ARG A 87 7.64 1.74 -4.20
CA ARG A 87 7.36 2.78 -5.20
C ARG A 87 6.61 2.23 -6.41
N PRO A 88 5.28 2.01 -6.28
CA PRO A 88 4.45 1.62 -7.41
C PRO A 88 4.46 2.74 -8.46
N GLN A 89 4.64 2.37 -9.71
CA GLN A 89 4.72 3.26 -10.85
C GLN A 89 3.74 2.79 -11.92
N ILE A 90 3.06 3.76 -12.51
CA ILE A 90 2.25 3.54 -13.71
C ILE A 90 3.08 4.10 -14.85
N GLY A 91 3.71 3.20 -15.60
CA GLY A 91 4.49 3.55 -16.77
C GLY A 91 3.63 3.51 -18.03
N GLU A 92 3.72 4.54 -18.85
CA GLU A 92 3.30 4.45 -20.24
C GLU A 92 4.23 3.45 -20.94
N ALA A 93 3.70 2.33 -21.44
CA ALA A 93 4.49 1.46 -22.28
C ALA A 93 4.89 2.26 -23.54
N ARG A 94 6.17 2.67 -23.62
CA ARG A 94 6.72 3.29 -24.83
C ARG A 94 6.67 2.25 -25.95
N GLN A 95 5.60 2.29 -26.73
CA GLN A 95 5.61 1.67 -28.03
C GLN A 95 6.46 2.57 -28.93
N ILE A 96 7.67 2.10 -29.26
CA ILE A 96 8.53 2.77 -30.23
C ILE A 96 7.88 2.53 -31.59
N VAL A 97 7.05 3.49 -32.01
CA VAL A 97 6.56 3.57 -33.38
C VAL A 97 7.58 4.42 -34.13
N GLU A 98 8.22 3.85 -35.15
CA GLU A 98 9.04 4.64 -36.08
C GLU A 98 8.10 5.61 -36.83
N SER A 99 8.06 6.86 -36.39
CA SER A 99 7.40 7.95 -37.11
C SER A 99 8.45 8.85 -37.76
N GLU A 100 8.01 9.64 -38.73
CA GLU A 100 8.77 10.79 -39.22
C GLU A 100 9.23 11.64 -38.02
N GLY A 101 10.51 12.00 -37.99
CA GLY A 101 11.11 12.72 -36.87
C GLY A 101 10.45 14.11 -36.70
N ILE A 102 10.17 14.49 -35.46
CA ILE A 102 9.60 15.80 -35.13
C ILE A 102 10.71 16.67 -34.56
N ASP A 103 10.94 17.84 -35.15
CA ASP A 103 11.88 18.83 -34.61
C ASP A 103 11.24 19.56 -33.40
N ILE A 104 11.77 19.31 -32.19
CA ILE A 104 11.30 19.96 -30.97
C ILE A 104 12.19 21.16 -30.65
N ALA A 105 11.70 22.37 -30.94
CA ALA A 105 12.31 23.60 -30.46
C ALA A 105 11.82 23.91 -29.04
N MET A 106 12.74 23.95 -28.06
CA MET A 106 12.44 24.35 -26.69
C MET A 106 12.79 25.83 -26.53
N ALA A 107 11.77 26.66 -26.28
CA ALA A 107 11.98 28.04 -25.86
C ALA A 107 11.78 28.13 -24.34
N LEU A 108 12.86 28.42 -23.61
CA LEU A 108 12.80 28.73 -22.18
C LEU A 108 12.84 30.25 -22.00
N ASP A 109 11.86 30.79 -21.28
CA ASP A 109 11.85 32.20 -20.89
C ASP A 109 12.82 32.44 -19.73
N ILE A 110 13.72 33.42 -19.88
CA ILE A 110 14.70 33.85 -18.87
C ILE A 110 14.38 35.25 -18.34
N SER A 111 13.16 35.74 -18.55
CA SER A 111 12.72 37.05 -18.06
C SER A 111 12.82 37.15 -16.54
N GLY A 112 13.02 38.37 -16.03
CA GLY A 112 13.16 38.62 -14.59
C GLY A 112 11.94 38.20 -13.74
N SER A 113 10.76 38.04 -14.35
CA SER A 113 9.58 37.46 -13.69
C SER A 113 9.72 35.96 -13.40
N MET A 114 10.55 35.23 -14.15
CA MET A 114 10.86 33.83 -13.90
C MET A 114 11.89 33.66 -12.76
N ALA A 115 12.56 34.74 -12.35
CA ALA A 115 13.46 34.77 -11.20
C ALA A 115 12.71 34.98 -9.86
N SER A 116 11.39 34.77 -9.84
CA SER A 116 10.63 34.77 -8.60
C SER A 116 11.04 33.58 -7.73
N LEU A 117 11.49 33.88 -6.51
CA LEU A 117 11.68 32.87 -5.48
C LEU A 117 10.28 32.46 -5.00
N ASP A 118 9.75 31.36 -5.54
CA ASP A 118 8.65 30.64 -4.90
C ASP A 118 9.25 29.84 -3.74
N PHE A 119 8.89 30.23 -2.51
CA PHE A 119 9.20 29.52 -1.27
C PHE A 119 7.94 28.93 -0.66
#